data_AF-A0A937IXH0-F1
#
_entry.id   AF-A0A937IXH0-F1
#
_cell.length_a   1.000
_cell.length_b   1.000
_cell.length_c   1.000
_cell.angle_alpha   90.00
_cell.angle_beta   90.00
_cell.angle_gamma   90.00
#
_symmetry.space_group_name_H-M   'P 1'
#
loop_
_entity.id
_entity.type
_entity.pdbx_description
1 polymer ?
#
loop_
_entity_poly.entity_id
_entity_poly.type
_entity_poly.pdbx_seq_one_letter_code
_entity_poly.pdbx_strand_id
1 'polypeptide(L)'
;MENNKQDLITKIVTYSIVFFGILFTIWVMKDDNPSEMSYDQQKQWAIVEAKSEGLSSKMTATELNAHLSNRTAEISLEKEETLWSDVSTLINFSLFIIYLATGLVIAAFIYLAYLDFQKAKRILIGVGIFLVFMILIYLFSAGESGSDLKIASTAINSTIILTSLAILGWVGGSLVKFIK
;
A
#
# COMPACT_ATOMS: atom_id res chain seq x y z
N MET A 1 13.17 -34.61 -4.43
CA MET A 1 11.85 -34.47 -5.09
C MET A 1 11.08 -33.24 -4.57
N GLU A 2 11.78 -32.25 -3.99
CA GLU A 2 11.21 -31.14 -3.20
C GLU A 2 11.10 -29.83 -4.02
N ASN A 3 11.99 -29.64 -5.01
CA ASN A 3 12.08 -28.41 -5.81
C ASN A 3 10.85 -28.10 -6.67
N ASN A 4 10.22 -29.08 -7.31
CA ASN A 4 9.13 -28.80 -8.27
C ASN A 4 7.84 -28.34 -7.58
N LYS A 5 7.58 -28.82 -6.36
CA LYS A 5 6.40 -28.40 -5.58
C LYS A 5 6.60 -27.02 -4.97
N GLN A 6 7.79 -26.74 -4.43
CA GLN A 6 8.14 -25.40 -3.94
C GLN A 6 8.10 -24.36 -5.07
N ASP A 7 8.70 -24.65 -6.23
CA ASP A 7 8.68 -23.74 -7.38
C ASP A 7 7.25 -23.44 -7.86
N LEU A 8 6.39 -24.45 -7.90
CA LEU A 8 4.98 -24.28 -8.24
C LEU A 8 4.24 -23.41 -7.21
N ILE A 9 4.44 -23.65 -5.91
CA ILE A 9 3.82 -22.87 -4.84
C ILE A 9 4.29 -21.41 -4.92
N THR A 10 5.59 -21.17 -5.11
CA THR A 10 6.14 -19.82 -5.26
C THR A 10 5.51 -19.11 -6.44
N LYS A 11 5.42 -19.75 -7.62
CA LYS A 11 4.76 -19.17 -8.80
C LYS A 11 3.29 -18.83 -8.54
N ILE A 12 2.54 -19.74 -7.93
CA ILE A 12 1.11 -19.52 -7.61
C ILE A 12 0.96 -18.33 -6.67
N VAL A 13 1.78 -18.25 -5.62
CA VAL A 13 1.74 -17.13 -4.66
C VAL A 13 2.11 -15.83 -5.36
N THR A 14 3.18 -15.80 -6.15
CA THR A 14 3.61 -14.60 -6.88
C THR A 14 2.54 -14.11 -7.85
N TYR A 15 1.97 -15.00 -8.68
CA TYR A 15 0.92 -14.61 -9.61
C TYR A 15 -0.37 -14.17 -8.91
N SER A 16 -0.71 -14.79 -7.77
CA SER A 16 -1.86 -14.36 -6.96
C SER A 16 -1.64 -12.95 -6.41
N ILE A 17 -0.45 -12.63 -5.89
CA ILE A 17 -0.12 -11.28 -5.41
C ILE A 17 -0.27 -10.25 -6.53
N VAL A 18 0.27 -10.53 -7.72
CA VAL A 18 0.15 -9.63 -8.87
C VAL A 18 -1.31 -9.46 -9.30
N PHE A 19 -2.06 -10.56 -9.38
CA PHE A 19 -3.47 -10.54 -9.77
C PHE A 19 -4.34 -9.75 -8.78
N PHE A 20 -4.19 -10.00 -7.47
CA PHE A 20 -4.90 -9.24 -6.46
C PHE A 20 -4.47 -7.77 -6.46
N GLY A 21 -3.18 -7.47 -6.66
CA GLY A 21 -2.69 -6.10 -6.80
C GLY A 21 -3.41 -5.33 -7.91
N ILE A 22 -3.54 -5.93 -9.10
CA ILE A 22 -4.27 -5.34 -10.23
C ILE A 22 -5.76 -5.14 -9.89
N LEU A 23 -6.40 -6.15 -9.29
CA LEU A 23 -7.81 -6.04 -8.88
C LEU A 23 -8.03 -4.92 -7.87
N PHE A 24 -7.15 -4.78 -6.88
CA PHE A 24 -7.22 -3.69 -5.91
C PHE A 24 -7.05 -2.32 -6.55
N THR A 25 -6.13 -2.18 -7.52
CA THR A 25 -5.97 -0.91 -8.27
C THR A 25 -7.23 -0.57 -9.05
N ILE A 26 -7.80 -1.52 -9.79
CA ILE A 26 -9.05 -1.29 -10.55
C ILE A 26 -10.19 -0.94 -9.61
N TRP A 27 -10.27 -1.59 -8.45
CA TRP A 27 -11.32 -1.34 -7.50
C TRP A 27 -11.24 0.07 -6.89
N VAL A 28 -10.06 0.50 -6.46
CA VAL A 28 -9.85 1.83 -5.84
C VAL A 28 -9.95 2.97 -6.84
N MET A 29 -9.58 2.75 -8.10
CA MET A 29 -9.66 3.77 -9.16
C MET A 29 -10.99 3.75 -9.93
N LYS A 30 -11.99 3.01 -9.45
CA LYS A 30 -13.25 2.85 -10.17
C LYS A 30 -14.08 4.15 -10.20
N ASP A 31 -14.03 4.93 -9.14
CA ASP A 31 -14.78 6.18 -9.03
C ASP A 31 -13.85 7.41 -9.13
N ASP A 32 -14.34 8.43 -9.85
CA ASP A 32 -13.67 9.73 -9.97
C ASP A 32 -13.63 10.45 -8.62
N ASN A 33 -12.54 11.15 -8.35
CA ASN A 33 -12.40 11.96 -7.14
C ASN A 33 -13.05 13.35 -7.34
N PRO A 34 -14.21 13.65 -6.71
CA PRO A 34 -14.87 14.94 -6.88
C PRO A 34 -14.01 16.12 -6.41
N SER A 35 -13.11 15.92 -5.44
CA SER A 35 -12.22 16.97 -4.92
C SER A 35 -11.15 17.43 -5.93
N GLU A 36 -10.89 16.63 -6.97
CA GLU A 36 -9.93 16.95 -8.05
C GLU A 36 -10.61 17.46 -9.34
N MET A 37 -11.95 17.57 -9.34
CA MET A 37 -12.72 17.96 -10.51
C MET A 37 -13.29 19.38 -10.35
N SER A 38 -13.37 20.11 -11.46
CA SER A 38 -14.09 21.40 -11.47
C SER A 38 -15.60 21.18 -11.37
N TYR A 39 -16.32 22.20 -10.88
CA TYR A 39 -17.77 22.15 -10.78
C TYR A 39 -18.45 21.86 -12.13
N ASP A 40 -17.91 22.38 -13.24
CA ASP A 40 -18.44 22.11 -14.58
C ASP A 40 -18.29 20.65 -15.01
N GLN A 41 -17.21 19.99 -14.57
CA GLN A 41 -16.99 18.56 -14.80
C GLN A 41 -17.95 17.72 -13.94
N GLN A 42 -18.11 18.06 -12.65
CA GLN A 42 -19.07 17.39 -11.76
C GLN A 42 -20.51 17.53 -12.28
N LYS A 43 -20.85 18.70 -12.83
CA LYS A 43 -22.18 18.97 -13.41
C LYS A 43 -22.50 18.06 -14.60
N GLN A 44 -21.50 17.51 -15.29
CA GLN A 44 -21.75 16.53 -16.36
C GLN A 44 -22.44 15.27 -15.85
N TRP A 45 -22.18 14.85 -14.60
CA TRP A 45 -22.87 13.69 -14.02
C TRP A 45 -24.38 13.94 -13.93
N ALA A 46 -24.77 15.07 -13.37
CA ALA A 46 -26.17 15.48 -13.27
C ALA A 46 -26.82 15.69 -14.64
N ILE A 47 -26.09 16.22 -15.63
CA ILE A 47 -26.59 16.39 -17.00
C ILE A 47 -26.84 15.05 -17.69
N VAL A 48 -25.94 14.08 -17.53
CA VAL A 48 -26.09 12.73 -18.10
C VAL A 48 -27.29 12.00 -17.50
N GLU A 49 -27.47 12.09 -16.18
CA GLU A 49 -28.63 11.55 -15.46
C GLU A 49 -29.93 12.24 -15.88
N ALA A 50 -29.96 13.57 -15.91
CA ALA A 50 -31.14 14.32 -16.35
C ALA A 50 -31.54 14.02 -17.81
N LYS A 51 -30.55 13.75 -18.68
CA LYS A 51 -30.78 13.35 -20.07
C LYS A 51 -31.32 11.93 -20.17
N SER A 52 -30.86 10.99 -19.34
CA SER A 52 -31.37 9.61 -19.33
C SER A 52 -32.81 9.55 -18.83
N GLU A 53 -33.18 10.41 -17.87
CA GLU A 53 -34.53 10.51 -17.31
C GLU A 53 -35.51 11.37 -18.16
N GLY A 54 -34.98 12.06 -19.19
CA GLY A 54 -35.74 12.93 -20.07
C GLY A 54 -36.30 14.17 -19.37
N LEU A 55 -35.64 14.67 -18.32
CA LEU A 55 -36.14 15.77 -17.48
C LEU A 55 -36.28 17.09 -18.25
N SER A 56 -35.55 17.27 -19.34
CA SER A 56 -35.68 18.44 -20.23
C SER A 56 -37.06 18.60 -20.86
N SER A 57 -37.84 17.51 -20.95
CA SER A 57 -39.22 17.52 -21.46
C SER A 57 -40.28 17.67 -20.35
N LYS A 58 -39.86 17.54 -19.08
CA LYS A 58 -40.75 17.47 -17.92
C LYS A 58 -40.69 18.72 -17.03
N MET A 59 -39.65 19.52 -17.17
CA MET A 59 -39.38 20.68 -16.31
C MET A 59 -39.09 21.92 -17.16
N THR A 60 -39.35 23.10 -16.61
CA THR A 60 -38.95 24.36 -17.23
C THR A 60 -37.43 24.55 -17.17
N ALA A 61 -36.87 25.44 -17.99
CA ALA A 61 -35.42 25.70 -18.01
C ALA A 61 -34.88 26.18 -16.65
N THR A 62 -35.66 26.94 -15.89
CA THR A 62 -35.30 27.42 -14.55
C THR A 62 -35.29 26.28 -13.53
N GLU A 63 -36.31 25.42 -13.55
CA GLU A 63 -36.40 24.25 -12.68
C GLU A 63 -35.31 23.23 -13.00
N LEU A 64 -35.02 23.00 -14.28
CA LEU A 64 -33.96 22.11 -14.72
C LEU A 64 -32.59 22.60 -14.25
N ASN A 65 -32.31 23.91 -14.35
CA ASN A 65 -31.04 24.46 -13.87
C ASN A 65 -30.89 24.36 -12.35
N ALA A 66 -31.97 24.60 -11.59
CA ALA A 66 -31.97 24.43 -10.14
C ALA A 66 -31.77 22.95 -9.75
N HIS A 67 -32.46 22.04 -10.44
CA HIS A 67 -32.32 20.59 -10.25
C HIS A 67 -30.90 20.12 -10.54
N LEU A 68 -30.31 20.52 -11.66
CA LEU A 68 -28.92 20.18 -12.01
C LEU A 68 -27.94 20.68 -10.96
N SER A 69 -28.13 21.89 -10.43
CA SER A 69 -27.26 22.44 -9.37
C SER A 69 -27.31 21.60 -8.10
N ASN A 70 -28.51 21.25 -7.63
CA ASN A 70 -28.69 20.44 -6.43
C ASN A 70 -28.17 19.01 -6.62
N ARG A 71 -28.52 18.36 -7.74
CA ARG A 71 -28.04 16.99 -8.05
C ARG A 71 -26.53 16.93 -8.23
N THR A 72 -25.90 17.97 -8.77
CA THR A 72 -24.43 18.03 -8.84
C THR A 72 -23.81 17.94 -7.45
N ALA A 73 -24.35 18.68 -6.47
CA ALA A 73 -23.88 18.63 -5.09
C ALA A 73 -24.14 17.26 -4.44
N GLU A 74 -25.34 16.68 -4.63
CA GLU A 74 -25.69 15.36 -4.08
C GLU A 74 -24.79 14.25 -4.66
N ILE A 75 -24.63 14.19 -5.99
CA ILE A 75 -23.77 13.19 -6.64
C ILE A 75 -22.30 13.34 -6.20
N SER A 76 -21.83 14.58 -6.01
CA SER A 76 -20.46 14.81 -5.53
C SER A 76 -20.23 14.22 -4.14
N LEU A 77 -21.21 14.34 -3.23
CA LEU A 77 -21.15 13.76 -1.89
C LEU A 77 -21.24 12.23 -1.95
N GLU A 78 -22.16 11.68 -2.74
CA GLU A 78 -22.30 10.23 -2.94
C GLU A 78 -20.98 9.62 -3.44
N LYS A 79 -20.32 10.26 -4.41
CA LYS A 79 -19.02 9.82 -4.94
C LYS A 79 -17.89 9.93 -3.91
N GLU A 80 -17.87 11.00 -3.14
CA GLU A 80 -16.90 11.16 -2.05
C GLU A 80 -17.05 10.06 -0.99
N GLU A 81 -18.28 9.74 -0.57
CA GLU A 81 -18.54 8.65 0.38
C GLU A 81 -18.10 7.28 -0.17
N THR A 82 -18.39 6.99 -1.45
CA THR A 82 -17.92 5.75 -2.08
C THR A 82 -16.40 5.66 -2.12
N LEU A 83 -15.73 6.77 -2.49
CA LEU A 83 -14.28 6.83 -2.54
C LEU A 83 -13.65 6.65 -1.15
N TRP A 84 -14.21 7.28 -0.11
CA TRP A 84 -13.77 7.07 1.27
C TRP A 84 -13.94 5.62 1.73
N SER A 85 -15.05 4.97 1.35
CA SER A 85 -15.32 3.57 1.69
C SER A 85 -14.30 2.62 1.03
N ASP A 86 -14.02 2.84 -0.26
CA ASP A 86 -13.05 2.05 -1.03
C ASP A 86 -11.62 2.26 -0.48
N VAL A 87 -11.22 3.52 -0.22
CA VAL A 87 -9.93 3.85 0.40
C VAL A 87 -9.81 3.24 1.79
N SER A 88 -10.85 3.34 2.63
CA SER A 88 -10.84 2.77 3.98
C SER A 88 -10.65 1.26 3.94
N THR A 89 -11.33 0.57 3.02
CA THR A 89 -11.17 -0.87 2.88
C THR A 89 -9.78 -1.26 2.39
N LEU A 90 -9.19 -0.49 1.47
CA LEU A 90 -7.80 -0.69 1.05
C LEU A 90 -6.84 -0.54 2.24
N ILE A 91 -7.01 0.49 3.06
CA ILE A 91 -6.19 0.70 4.27
C ILE A 91 -6.33 -0.49 5.22
N ASN A 92 -7.57 -0.96 5.48
CA ASN A 92 -7.83 -2.09 6.36
C ASN A 92 -7.21 -3.40 5.83
N PHE A 93 -7.31 -3.64 4.53
CA PHE A 93 -6.66 -4.80 3.89
C PHE A 93 -5.13 -4.71 4.00
N SER A 94 -4.55 -3.52 3.74
CA SER A 94 -3.11 -3.29 3.88
C SER A 94 -2.64 -3.55 5.31
N LEU A 95 -3.34 -3.02 6.31
CA LEU A 95 -3.06 -3.28 7.72
C LEU A 95 -3.16 -4.77 8.06
N PHE A 96 -4.19 -5.46 7.58
CA PHE A 96 -4.34 -6.90 7.75
C PHE A 96 -3.13 -7.67 7.20
N ILE A 97 -2.66 -7.35 5.99
CA ILE A 97 -1.49 -7.98 5.38
C ILE A 97 -0.21 -7.68 6.17
N ILE A 98 -0.03 -6.45 6.66
CA ILE A 98 1.11 -6.08 7.51
C ILE A 98 1.10 -6.90 8.80
N TYR A 99 -0.05 -7.03 9.47
CA TYR A 99 -0.16 -7.83 10.69
C TYR A 99 0.06 -9.32 10.42
N LEU A 100 -0.47 -9.84 9.32
CA LEU A 100 -0.25 -11.23 8.90
C LEU A 100 1.24 -11.50 8.63
N ALA A 101 1.91 -10.64 7.86
CA ALA A 101 3.33 -10.76 7.56
C ALA A 101 4.18 -10.69 8.84
N THR A 102 3.88 -9.75 9.72
CA THR A 102 4.52 -9.63 11.03
C THR A 102 4.33 -10.91 11.86
N GLY A 103 3.10 -11.44 11.90
CA GLY A 103 2.78 -12.69 12.59
C GLY A 103 3.54 -13.89 12.03
N LEU A 104 3.66 -14.00 10.71
CA LEU A 104 4.43 -15.07 10.05
C LEU A 104 5.92 -14.98 10.36
N VAL A 105 6.50 -13.78 10.39
CA VAL A 105 7.89 -13.56 10.78
C VAL A 105 8.11 -13.98 12.24
N ILE A 106 7.21 -13.60 13.15
CA ILE A 106 7.27 -14.01 14.56
C ILE A 106 7.15 -15.53 14.68
N ALA A 107 6.21 -16.16 13.98
CA ALA A 107 6.02 -17.62 14.01
C ALA A 107 7.25 -18.37 13.49
N ALA A 108 7.84 -17.91 12.38
CA ALA A 108 9.09 -18.47 11.84
C ALA A 108 10.25 -18.32 12.84
N PHE A 109 10.33 -17.18 13.52
CA PHE A 109 11.34 -16.95 14.55
C PHE A 109 11.15 -17.85 15.77
N ILE A 110 9.92 -18.01 16.26
CA ILE A 110 9.58 -18.94 17.36
C ILE A 110 9.93 -20.38 16.97
N TYR A 111 9.57 -20.80 15.76
CA TYR A 111 9.90 -22.13 15.24
C TYR A 111 11.41 -22.36 15.19
N LEU A 112 12.18 -21.37 14.71
CA LEU A 112 13.63 -21.45 14.68
C LEU A 112 14.23 -21.44 16.09
N ALA A 113 13.69 -20.68 17.02
CA ALA A 113 14.11 -20.67 18.42
C ALA A 113 13.86 -22.01 19.13
N TYR A 114 12.78 -22.72 18.77
CA TYR A 114 12.50 -24.07 19.23
C TYR A 114 13.54 -25.10 18.71
N LEU A 115 13.96 -24.99 17.45
CA LEU A 115 14.95 -25.89 16.85
C LEU A 115 16.39 -25.58 17.28
N ASP A 116 16.78 -24.31 17.24
CA ASP A 116 18.15 -23.85 17.52
C ASP A 116 18.14 -22.43 18.08
N PHE A 117 18.08 -22.35 19.41
CA PHE A 117 18.01 -21.10 20.14
C PHE A 117 19.24 -20.19 19.93
N GLN A 118 20.42 -20.78 19.67
CA GLN A 118 21.64 -20.01 19.44
C GLN A 118 21.61 -19.33 18.06
N LYS A 119 21.12 -20.03 17.03
CA LYS A 119 20.86 -19.40 15.73
C LYS A 119 19.78 -18.33 15.83
N ALA A 120 18.70 -18.57 16.56
CA ALA A 120 17.64 -17.57 16.76
C ALA A 120 18.16 -16.29 17.39
N LYS A 121 18.95 -16.39 18.47
CA LYS A 121 19.59 -15.24 19.11
C LYS A 121 20.45 -14.42 18.15
N ARG A 122 21.25 -15.07 17.29
CA ARG A 122 22.08 -14.37 16.30
C ARG A 122 21.23 -13.60 15.29
N ILE A 123 20.13 -14.19 14.82
CA ILE A 123 19.19 -13.53 13.90
C ILE A 123 18.49 -12.36 14.60
N LEU A 124 18.07 -12.51 15.86
CA LEU A 124 17.42 -11.47 16.65
C LEU A 124 18.32 -10.25 16.87
N ILE A 125 19.61 -10.47 17.11
CA ILE A 125 20.59 -9.38 17.23
C ILE A 125 20.64 -8.58 15.92
N GLY A 126 20.65 -9.26 14.76
CA GLY A 126 20.61 -8.60 13.46
C GLY A 126 19.34 -7.76 13.25
N VAL A 127 18.17 -8.30 13.61
CA VAL A 127 16.88 -7.56 13.56
C VAL A 127 16.88 -6.37 14.53
N GLY A 128 17.43 -6.54 15.74
CA GLY A 128 17.54 -5.48 16.73
C GLY A 128 18.43 -4.33 16.27
N ILE A 129 19.57 -4.64 15.65
CA ILE A 129 20.46 -3.63 15.04
C ILE A 129 19.71 -2.89 13.92
N PHE A 130 19.00 -3.61 13.06
CA PHE A 130 18.18 -3.00 12.00
C PHE A 130 17.11 -2.03 12.56
N LEU A 131 16.40 -2.42 13.62
CA LEU A 131 15.41 -1.56 14.28
C LEU A 131 16.04 -0.29 14.87
N VAL A 132 17.20 -0.42 15.54
CA VAL A 132 17.94 0.74 16.07
C VAL A 132 18.33 1.69 14.94
N PHE A 133 18.83 1.17 13.81
CA PHE A 133 19.11 2.00 12.64
C PHE A 133 17.87 2.72 12.13
N MET A 134 16.74 2.02 11.98
CA MET A 134 15.47 2.64 11.54
C MET A 134 15.01 3.76 12.47
N ILE A 135 15.17 3.58 13.78
CA ILE A 135 14.87 4.62 14.77
C ILE A 135 15.81 5.82 14.61
N LEU A 136 17.11 5.59 14.43
CA LEU A 136 18.07 6.67 14.18
C LEU A 136 17.72 7.47 12.94
N ILE A 137 17.37 6.78 11.85
CA ILE A 137 16.94 7.41 10.60
C ILE A 137 15.70 8.26 10.81
N TYR A 138 14.70 7.72 11.52
CA TYR A 138 13.49 8.46 11.86
C TYR A 138 13.81 9.72 12.67
N LEU A 139 14.66 9.60 13.71
CA LEU A 139 15.05 10.73 14.56
C LEU A 139 15.84 11.80 13.80
N PHE A 140 16.76 11.40 12.91
CA PHE A 140 17.51 12.35 12.07
C PHE A 140 16.65 12.95 10.95
N SER A 141 15.62 12.24 10.48
CA SER A 141 14.68 12.74 9.48
C SER A 141 13.60 13.65 10.06
N ALA A 142 13.26 13.53 11.36
CA ALA A 142 12.21 14.31 12.02
C ALA A 142 12.60 15.78 12.28
N GLY A 143 13.88 16.15 12.07
CA GLY A 143 14.38 17.52 12.24
C GLY A 143 14.17 18.45 11.05
N GLU A 144 13.80 17.93 9.88
CA GLU A 144 13.44 18.74 8.70
C GLU A 144 11.94 18.57 8.42
N SER A 145 11.20 19.68 8.40
CA SER A 145 9.79 19.77 7.99
C SER A 145 9.62 19.52 6.47
N GLY A 146 10.10 18.39 5.97
CA GLY A 146 10.14 18.05 4.55
C GLY A 146 9.24 16.87 4.23
N SER A 147 8.19 17.15 3.46
CA SER A 147 7.23 16.25 2.75
C SER A 147 7.44 14.73 2.89
N ASP A 148 6.36 13.96 3.05
CA ASP A 148 6.29 12.49 3.08
C ASP A 148 7.22 11.76 2.08
N LEU A 149 7.46 12.37 0.91
CA LEU A 149 8.40 11.89 -0.11
C LEU A 149 9.87 11.79 0.37
N LYS A 150 10.34 12.71 1.22
CA LYS A 150 11.70 12.69 1.80
C LYS A 150 11.82 11.60 2.87
N ILE A 151 10.79 11.38 3.67
CA ILE A 151 10.77 10.29 4.67
C ILE A 151 10.78 8.94 3.94
N ALA A 152 9.95 8.77 2.90
CA ALA A 152 9.95 7.59 2.06
C ALA A 152 11.30 7.37 1.35
N SER A 153 11.91 8.43 0.79
CA SER A 153 13.24 8.36 0.18
C SER A 153 14.32 7.99 1.20
N THR A 154 14.22 8.48 2.44
CA THR A 154 15.19 8.19 3.50
C THR A 154 15.05 6.73 3.97
N ALA A 155 13.83 6.22 4.10
CA ALA A 155 13.58 4.81 4.40
C ALA A 155 14.10 3.88 3.30
N ILE A 156 13.89 4.23 2.03
CA ILE A 156 14.40 3.47 0.87
C ILE A 156 15.93 3.48 0.85
N ASN A 157 16.56 4.66 0.95
CA ASN A 157 18.03 4.79 0.96
C ASN A 157 18.66 4.01 2.11
N SER A 158 18.01 4.05 3.28
CA SER A 158 18.46 3.31 4.44
C SER A 158 18.34 1.80 4.28
N THR A 159 17.24 1.34 3.69
CA THR A 159 17.04 -0.07 3.35
C THR A 159 18.10 -0.55 2.36
N ILE A 160 18.44 0.27 1.36
CA ILE A 160 19.50 -0.01 0.39
C ILE A 160 20.87 -0.10 1.08
N ILE A 161 21.19 0.83 1.99
CA ILE A 161 22.46 0.82 2.75
C ILE A 161 22.55 -0.44 3.64
N LEU A 162 21.48 -0.77 4.35
CA LEU A 162 21.43 -1.94 5.24
C LEU A 162 21.53 -3.25 4.44
N THR A 163 20.85 -3.33 3.30
CA THR A 163 20.96 -4.47 2.38
C THR A 163 22.38 -4.60 1.84
N SER A 164 23.03 -3.49 1.50
CA SER A 164 24.42 -3.47 1.02
C SER A 164 25.40 -3.91 2.09
N LEU A 165 25.24 -3.45 3.34
CA LEU A 165 26.04 -3.90 4.48
C LEU A 165 25.83 -5.38 4.80
N ALA A 166 24.59 -5.88 4.68
CA ALA A 166 24.29 -7.30 4.85
C ALA A 166 24.96 -8.16 3.77
N ILE A 167 24.92 -7.72 2.50
CA ILE A 167 25.62 -8.38 1.39
C ILE A 167 27.14 -8.37 1.63
N LEU A 168 27.73 -7.25 2.02
CA LEU A 168 29.16 -7.14 2.33
C LEU A 168 29.56 -8.02 3.52
N GLY A 169 28.74 -8.08 4.56
CA GLY A 169 28.95 -8.97 5.71
C GLY A 169 28.85 -10.45 5.33
N TRP A 170 27.95 -10.80 4.42
CA TRP A 170 27.80 -12.16 3.91
C TRP A 170 28.97 -12.58 3.00
N VAL A 171 29.35 -11.72 2.04
CA VAL A 171 30.50 -11.94 1.16
C VAL A 171 31.81 -11.97 1.95
N GLY A 172 32.01 -11.01 2.86
CA GLY A 172 33.18 -10.96 3.74
C GLY A 172 33.28 -12.16 4.68
N GLY A 173 32.17 -12.57 5.31
CA GLY A 173 32.12 -13.77 6.15
C GLY A 173 32.34 -15.08 5.37
N SER A 174 31.97 -15.11 4.09
CA SER A 174 32.28 -16.23 3.19
C SER A 174 33.75 -16.25 2.79
N LEU A 175 34.35 -15.11 2.46
CA LEU A 175 35.77 -15.00 2.08
C LEU A 175 36.73 -15.34 3.23
N VAL A 176 36.41 -14.96 4.46
CA VAL A 176 37.23 -15.31 5.65
C VAL A 176 37.31 -16.82 5.88
N LYS A 177 36.32 -17.61 5.41
CA LYS A 177 36.39 -19.08 5.45
C LYS A 177 37.33 -19.69 4.41
N PHE A 178 37.73 -18.96 3.37
CA PHE A 178 38.67 -19.43 2.35
C PHE A 178 40.12 -19.03 2.62
N ILE A 179 40.35 -18.12 3.57
CA ILE A 179 41.68 -17.62 3.96
C ILE A 179 42.19 -18.33 5.23
N LYS A 180 41.38 -19.21 5.82
CA LYS A 180 41.73 -20.04 6.98
C LYS A 180 41.78 -21.51 6.60
#